data_AF-A0A1E4TYG8-F1
#
_entry.id   AF-A0A1E4TYG8-F1
#
_cell.length_a   1.000
_cell.length_b   1.000
_cell.length_c   1.000
_cell.angle_alpha   90.00
_cell.angle_beta   90.00
_cell.angle_gamma   90.00
#
_symmetry.space_group_name_H-M   'P 1'
#
loop_
_entity.id
_entity.type
_entity.pdbx_description
1 polymer ?
#
loop_
_entity_poly.entity_id
_entity_poly.type
_entity_poly.pdbx_seq_one_letter_code
_entity_poly.pdbx_strand_id
1 'polypeptide(L)'
;MVDPTSYKAKQELQDSDVNRDYNFLMGLGRKIDIGKADSGKTKPLLSYNNSYNNRKRTYSGRNNVDGVDHHFFGKNSMVKRGCFVKPLPKGMHRSNVNKTGFDKRKNCFNWTVEWILIDKGNQILQTFTSFRCNESLKLIEAFPGRKFEKIQDLKDSDDLDRNNQYYFFIRDYSTNDKTLFKLDGESVIADIVKNKTVLEFPTIYLSLDTTIDGYKILGDGEDHENETKSNNNSSSSSSSNSSNSSSSSSEESDTDDNVNNSEEDIDEGPTEESAK
;
A
#
# COMPACT_ATOMS: atom_id res chain seq x y z
N MET A 1 7.20 45.78 1.35
CA MET A 1 7.85 44.48 1.08
C MET A 1 7.41 44.07 -0.32
N VAL A 2 8.33 44.00 -1.28
CA VAL A 2 8.00 43.70 -2.69
C VAL A 2 7.88 42.19 -2.84
N ASP A 3 6.79 41.71 -3.46
CA ASP A 3 6.58 40.29 -3.74
C ASP A 3 7.66 39.79 -4.73
N PRO A 4 8.49 38.80 -4.34
CA PRO A 4 9.55 38.27 -5.19
C PRO A 4 9.03 37.45 -6.38
N THR A 5 7.75 37.08 -6.40
CA THR A 5 7.15 36.25 -7.46
C THR A 5 6.29 37.04 -8.46
N SER A 6 6.24 38.37 -8.30
CA SER A 6 5.44 39.24 -9.16
C SER A 6 6.03 39.33 -10.58
N TYR A 7 5.17 39.11 -11.58
CA TYR A 7 5.55 39.16 -12.99
C TYR A 7 5.89 40.59 -13.43
N LYS A 8 7.04 40.75 -14.11
CA LYS A 8 7.45 41.99 -14.76
C LYS A 8 7.57 41.78 -16.27
N ALA A 9 7.07 42.75 -17.04
CA ALA A 9 7.19 42.71 -18.50
C ALA A 9 8.65 42.89 -18.92
N LYS A 10 9.04 42.29 -20.06
CA LYS A 10 10.43 42.30 -20.57
C LYS A 10 11.02 43.71 -20.75
N GLN A 11 10.17 44.71 -21.02
CA GLN A 11 10.57 46.10 -21.21
C GLN A 11 10.96 46.79 -19.89
N GLU A 12 10.49 46.27 -18.76
CA GLU A 12 10.70 46.83 -17.42
C GLU A 12 11.74 46.05 -16.63
N LEU A 13 12.30 44.98 -17.22
CA LEU A 13 13.26 44.10 -16.57
C LEU A 13 14.62 44.81 -16.44
N GLN A 14 15.14 44.86 -15.21
CA GLN A 14 16.49 45.36 -14.92
C GLN A 14 17.41 44.18 -14.57
N ASP A 15 18.72 44.32 -14.81
CA ASP A 15 19.70 43.27 -14.49
C ASP A 15 19.72 42.92 -12.98
N SER A 16 19.37 43.88 -12.11
CA SER A 16 19.22 43.65 -10.68
C SER A 16 18.06 42.70 -10.33
N ASP A 17 17.01 42.66 -11.15
CA ASP A 17 15.87 41.74 -10.95
C ASP A 17 16.30 40.29 -11.22
N VAL A 18 17.18 40.07 -12.20
CA VAL A 18 17.75 38.74 -12.49
C VAL A 18 18.57 38.24 -11.30
N ASN A 19 19.40 39.10 -10.69
CA ASN A 19 20.19 38.73 -9.51
C ASN A 19 19.30 38.42 -8.29
N ARG A 20 18.20 39.17 -8.12
CA ARG A 20 17.21 38.91 -7.06
C ARG A 20 16.55 37.55 -7.25
N ASP A 21 16.12 37.24 -8.47
CA ASP A 21 15.44 35.99 -8.80
C ASP A 21 16.41 34.80 -8.70
N TYR A 22 17.68 34.98 -9.12
CA TYR A 22 18.74 33.99 -8.91
C TYR A 22 18.96 33.68 -7.42
N ASN A 23 19.08 34.71 -6.59
CA ASN A 23 19.25 34.54 -5.14
C ASN A 23 18.03 33.87 -4.50
N PHE A 24 16.82 34.19 -4.96
CA PHE A 24 15.59 33.56 -4.51
C PHE A 24 15.54 32.06 -4.87
N LEU A 25 15.84 31.70 -6.12
CA LEU A 25 15.90 30.31 -6.57
C LEU A 25 16.98 29.52 -5.84
N MET A 26 18.15 30.12 -5.61
CA MET A 26 19.22 29.50 -4.81
C MET A 26 18.85 29.33 -3.33
N GLY A 27 18.05 30.25 -2.78
CA GLY A 27 17.49 30.13 -1.44
C GLY A 27 16.44 29.02 -1.35
N LEU A 28 15.55 28.92 -2.34
CA LEU A 28 14.54 27.86 -2.43
C LEU A 28 15.17 26.48 -2.56
N GLY A 29 16.19 26.31 -3.41
CA GLY A 29 16.93 25.05 -3.56
C GLY A 29 17.51 24.59 -2.23
N ARG A 30 18.23 25.48 -1.53
CA ARG A 30 18.77 25.20 -0.20
C ARG A 30 17.69 24.83 0.82
N LYS A 31 16.56 25.53 0.85
CA LYS A 31 15.46 25.23 1.77
C LYS A 31 14.85 23.85 1.52
N ILE A 32 14.71 23.45 0.25
CA ILE A 32 14.20 22.13 -0.13
C ILE A 32 15.19 21.03 0.26
N ASP A 33 16.49 21.24 0.04
CA ASP A 33 17.52 20.26 0.38
C ASP A 33 17.67 20.08 1.89
N ILE A 34 17.61 21.18 2.66
CA ILE A 34 17.56 21.14 4.12
C ILE A 34 16.30 20.39 4.59
N GLY A 35 15.13 20.71 4.02
CA GLY A 35 13.88 20.01 4.36
C GLY A 35 13.92 18.50 4.06
N LYS A 36 14.56 18.09 2.96
CA LYS A 36 14.77 16.66 2.64
C LYS A 36 15.73 16.00 3.64
N ALA A 37 16.84 16.63 3.96
CA ALA A 37 17.81 16.12 4.92
C ALA A 37 17.21 16.00 6.33
N ASP A 38 16.42 16.97 6.76
CA ASP A 38 15.73 16.96 8.06
C ASP A 38 14.63 15.88 8.10
N SER A 39 13.83 15.74 7.02
CA SER A 39 12.80 14.69 6.94
C SER A 39 13.37 13.26 7.02
N GLY A 40 14.63 13.07 6.60
CA GLY A 40 15.33 11.79 6.72
C GLY A 40 15.93 11.53 8.10
N LYS A 41 16.21 12.58 8.90
CA LYS A 41 16.84 12.49 10.22
C LYS A 41 15.84 12.57 11.36
N THR A 42 14.73 13.28 11.21
CA THR A 42 13.65 13.31 12.19
C THR A 42 12.75 12.09 12.01
N LYS A 43 13.17 10.95 12.59
CA LYS A 43 12.18 9.96 13.04
C LYS A 43 11.14 10.73 13.89
N PRO A 44 9.83 10.58 13.67
CA PRO A 44 8.84 11.32 14.44
C PRO A 44 8.97 10.93 15.91
N LEU A 45 9.47 11.84 16.74
CA LEU A 45 9.45 11.82 18.20
C LEU A 45 8.02 12.05 18.72
N LEU A 46 7.08 11.21 18.30
CA LEU A 46 5.73 11.10 18.87
C LEU A 46 5.51 9.71 19.46
N SER A 47 6.53 9.20 20.14
CA SER A 47 6.38 8.10 21.11
C SER A 47 6.43 8.71 22.50
N TYR A 48 5.30 9.24 22.96
CA TYR A 48 5.11 9.47 24.38
C TYR A 48 5.19 8.12 25.10
N ASN A 49 6.03 8.07 26.12
CA ASN A 49 6.31 6.91 26.94
C ASN A 49 5.02 6.19 27.39
N ASN A 50 4.92 4.92 27.02
CA ASN A 50 4.35 3.94 27.93
C ASN A 50 5.26 2.70 27.90
N SER A 51 6.35 2.81 28.65
CA SER A 51 7.17 1.68 29.03
C SER A 51 6.34 0.82 29.97
N TYR A 52 5.82 -0.31 29.48
CA TYR A 52 5.73 -1.61 30.14
C TYR A 52 5.14 -2.59 29.11
N ASN A 53 5.92 -3.63 28.76
CA ASN A 53 5.67 -4.69 27.77
C ASN A 53 6.22 -4.50 26.34
N ASN A 54 7.52 -4.23 26.22
CA ASN A 54 8.26 -4.51 24.99
C ASN A 54 8.63 -6.02 24.90
N ARG A 55 7.63 -6.88 24.68
CA ARG A 55 7.88 -8.09 23.88
C ARG A 55 7.87 -7.65 22.43
N LYS A 56 9.00 -7.14 21.94
CA LYS A 56 9.28 -6.99 20.51
C LYS A 56 9.21 -8.39 19.88
N ARG A 57 7.99 -8.83 19.52
CA ARG A 57 7.80 -9.81 18.47
C ARG A 57 8.19 -9.10 17.19
N THR A 58 9.43 -9.28 16.78
CA THR A 58 9.84 -9.12 15.39
C THR A 58 8.88 -9.95 14.54
N TYR A 59 7.92 -9.28 13.92
CA TYR A 59 7.01 -9.87 12.94
C TYR A 59 7.76 -10.03 11.63
N SER A 60 8.87 -10.79 11.65
CA SER A 60 9.70 -11.08 10.49
C SER A 60 9.87 -12.59 10.27
N GLY A 61 8.98 -13.41 10.83
CA GLY A 61 9.20 -14.87 10.82
C GLY A 61 7.97 -15.74 10.98
N ARG A 62 6.79 -15.38 10.43
CA ARG A 62 5.64 -16.30 10.53
C ARG A 62 4.64 -16.36 9.38
N ASN A 63 4.91 -15.73 8.24
CA ASN A 63 4.07 -15.89 7.03
C ASN A 63 4.92 -16.35 5.82
N ASN A 64 5.92 -17.21 6.02
CA ASN A 64 6.34 -18.11 4.94
C ASN A 64 5.22 -19.13 4.78
N VAL A 65 4.16 -18.73 4.07
CA VAL A 65 3.28 -19.67 3.41
C VAL A 65 4.10 -20.20 2.23
N ASP A 66 4.25 -21.51 2.20
CA ASP A 66 5.14 -22.27 1.32
C ASP A 66 5.18 -21.72 -0.13
N GLY A 67 6.39 -21.41 -0.60
CA GLY A 67 6.69 -21.34 -2.04
C GLY A 67 6.29 -20.07 -2.81
N VAL A 68 5.80 -19.00 -2.16
CA VAL A 68 5.44 -17.79 -2.91
C VAL A 68 6.65 -16.86 -3.05
N ASP A 69 7.15 -16.72 -4.28
CA ASP A 69 8.32 -15.90 -4.60
C ASP A 69 8.05 -14.41 -4.31
N HIS A 70 8.60 -13.91 -3.20
CA HIS A 70 8.47 -12.52 -2.77
C HIS A 70 9.16 -11.52 -3.73
N HIS A 71 9.95 -11.99 -4.71
CA HIS A 71 10.54 -11.11 -5.73
C HIS A 71 9.49 -10.41 -6.60
N PHE A 72 8.34 -11.05 -6.88
CA PHE A 72 7.29 -10.45 -7.71
C PHE A 72 6.44 -9.39 -6.98
N PHE A 73 6.36 -9.45 -5.65
CA PHE A 73 5.38 -8.67 -4.88
C PHE A 73 5.97 -7.44 -4.17
N GLY A 74 7.29 -7.26 -4.26
CA GLY A 74 8.00 -6.14 -3.64
C GLY A 74 8.17 -6.34 -2.13
N LYS A 75 9.22 -5.73 -1.58
CA LYS A 75 9.73 -5.94 -0.20
C LYS A 75 8.72 -5.68 0.93
N ASN A 76 7.55 -5.11 0.62
CA ASN A 76 6.53 -4.70 1.61
C ASN A 76 5.19 -5.42 1.47
N SER A 77 5.05 -6.39 0.54
CA SER A 77 3.79 -7.14 0.43
C SER A 77 3.58 -8.07 1.63
N MET A 78 2.34 -8.21 2.06
CA MET A 78 1.96 -9.06 3.19
C MET A 78 0.78 -9.95 2.81
N VAL A 79 0.77 -11.19 3.31
CA VAL A 79 -0.35 -12.10 3.14
C VAL A 79 -1.32 -11.96 4.30
N LYS A 80 -2.60 -11.70 4.01
CA LYS A 80 -3.70 -11.67 4.98
C LYS A 80 -4.78 -12.64 4.54
N ARG A 81 -5.03 -13.71 5.32
CA ARG A 81 -6.06 -14.73 5.00
C ARG A 81 -5.94 -15.33 3.59
N GLY A 82 -4.72 -15.49 3.08
CA GLY A 82 -4.46 -15.99 1.72
C GLY A 82 -4.56 -14.96 0.60
N CYS A 83 -4.89 -13.70 0.92
CA CYS A 83 -4.84 -12.58 -0.03
C CYS A 83 -3.48 -11.87 0.05
N PHE A 84 -2.87 -11.57 -1.10
CA PHE A 84 -1.64 -10.79 -1.19
C PHE A 84 -1.95 -9.30 -1.16
N VAL A 85 -1.50 -8.60 -0.12
CA VAL A 85 -1.76 -7.17 0.05
C VAL A 85 -0.49 -6.38 -0.24
N LYS A 86 -0.55 -5.48 -1.22
CA LYS A 86 0.47 -4.46 -1.50
C LYS A 86 0.09 -3.17 -0.77
N PRO A 87 0.76 -2.80 0.34
CA PRO A 87 0.44 -1.57 1.06
C PRO A 87 0.85 -0.34 0.24
N LEU A 88 0.07 0.73 0.34
CA LEU A 88 0.40 2.03 -0.23
C LEU A 88 1.13 2.89 0.82
N PRO A 89 1.92 3.87 0.38
CA PRO A 89 2.53 4.85 1.28
C PRO A 89 1.50 5.49 2.23
N LYS A 90 1.90 5.64 3.51
CA LYS A 90 1.12 6.36 4.52
C LYS A 90 0.87 7.78 4.05
N GLY A 91 -0.35 8.29 4.26
CA GLY A 91 -0.78 9.61 3.78
C GLY A 91 -1.53 9.57 2.46
N MET A 92 -1.40 8.51 1.65
CA MET A 92 -2.28 8.32 0.49
C MET A 92 -3.72 8.06 0.94
N HIS A 93 -4.68 8.59 0.19
CA HIS A 93 -6.11 8.48 0.50
C HIS A 93 -6.55 7.05 0.82
N ARG A 94 -6.19 6.09 -0.05
CA ARG A 94 -6.54 4.68 0.11
C ARG A 94 -5.94 4.06 1.38
N SER A 95 -4.69 4.40 1.73
CA SER A 95 -4.07 3.93 2.97
C SER A 95 -4.79 4.49 4.20
N ASN A 96 -5.19 5.77 4.16
CA ASN A 96 -5.88 6.44 5.27
C ASN A 96 -7.32 5.92 5.48
N VAL A 97 -8.00 5.50 4.42
CA VAL A 97 -9.38 4.98 4.47
C VAL A 97 -9.41 3.50 4.88
N ASN A 98 -8.29 2.77 4.76
CA ASN A 98 -8.23 1.35 5.06
C ASN A 98 -8.52 1.06 6.55
N LYS A 99 -9.60 0.32 6.80
CA LYS A 99 -9.99 -0.19 8.13
C LYS A 99 -9.97 -1.71 8.21
N THR A 100 -9.27 -2.35 7.26
CA THR A 100 -9.13 -3.80 7.19
C THR A 100 -8.36 -4.31 8.40
N GLY A 101 -8.91 -5.30 9.10
CA GLY A 101 -8.27 -5.84 10.28
C GLY A 101 -9.08 -6.95 10.95
N PHE A 102 -8.45 -7.60 11.91
CA PHE A 102 -9.06 -8.66 12.70
C PHE A 102 -9.84 -8.07 13.88
N ASP A 103 -11.15 -8.34 13.95
CA ASP A 103 -11.97 -8.00 15.12
C ASP A 103 -11.86 -9.12 16.16
N LYS A 104 -11.12 -8.85 17.23
CA LYS A 104 -10.91 -9.81 18.32
C LYS A 104 -12.19 -10.20 19.05
N ARG A 105 -13.18 -9.31 19.14
CA ARG A 105 -14.44 -9.58 19.86
C ARG A 105 -15.34 -10.53 19.08
N LYS A 106 -15.40 -10.36 17.77
CA LYS A 106 -16.19 -11.21 16.86
C LYS A 106 -15.39 -12.41 16.32
N ASN A 107 -14.10 -12.50 16.65
CA ASN A 107 -13.18 -13.51 16.17
C ASN A 107 -13.19 -13.68 14.63
N CYS A 108 -13.41 -12.59 13.90
CA CYS A 108 -13.51 -12.61 12.45
C CYS A 108 -12.63 -11.53 11.81
N PHE A 109 -12.14 -11.82 10.61
CA PHE A 109 -11.44 -10.82 9.83
C PHE A 109 -12.44 -9.95 9.06
N ASN A 110 -12.23 -8.64 9.11
CA ASN A 110 -13.08 -7.68 8.46
C ASN A 110 -12.30 -6.92 7.39
N TRP A 111 -12.83 -6.89 6.18
CA TRP A 111 -12.30 -6.18 5.04
C TRP A 111 -12.91 -4.79 4.90
N THR A 112 -12.09 -3.86 4.42
CA THR A 112 -12.57 -2.67 3.71
C THR A 112 -12.71 -3.06 2.26
N VAL A 113 -13.82 -2.72 1.61
CA VAL A 113 -14.07 -3.08 0.21
C VAL A 113 -14.51 -1.82 -0.52
N GLU A 114 -13.84 -1.51 -1.62
CA GLU A 114 -14.26 -0.45 -2.53
C GLU A 114 -15.10 -1.06 -3.65
N TRP A 115 -16.25 -0.44 -3.90
CA TRP A 115 -17.22 -0.80 -4.93
C TRP A 115 -17.18 0.29 -5.99
N ILE A 116 -16.93 -0.08 -7.23
CA ILE A 116 -16.87 0.84 -8.37
C ILE A 116 -17.88 0.38 -9.41
N LEU A 117 -18.90 1.19 -9.64
CA LEU A 117 -19.82 0.98 -10.74
C LEU A 117 -19.21 1.58 -12.00
N ILE A 118 -19.13 0.76 -13.05
CA ILE A 118 -18.55 1.10 -14.33
C ILE A 118 -19.52 0.81 -15.48
N ASP A 119 -19.48 1.69 -16.47
CA ASP A 119 -20.16 1.48 -17.75
C ASP A 119 -19.32 0.60 -18.71
N LYS A 120 -19.94 0.13 -19.80
CA LYS A 120 -19.28 -0.66 -20.85
C LYS A 120 -18.02 0.02 -21.39
N GLY A 121 -18.09 1.34 -21.58
CA GLY A 121 -16.97 2.17 -22.03
C GLY A 121 -15.90 2.47 -20.98
N ASN A 122 -15.86 1.72 -19.87
CA ASN A 122 -14.88 1.87 -18.78
C ASN A 122 -14.92 3.25 -18.09
N GLN A 123 -16.11 3.85 -18.04
CA GLN A 123 -16.31 5.09 -17.31
C GLN A 123 -16.84 4.76 -15.92
N ILE A 124 -16.23 5.37 -14.90
CA ILE A 124 -16.66 5.21 -13.51
C ILE A 124 -17.92 6.05 -13.30
N LEU A 125 -19.05 5.38 -13.07
CA LEU A 125 -20.33 6.01 -12.79
C LEU A 125 -20.44 6.38 -11.31
N GLN A 126 -20.00 5.48 -10.43
CA GLN A 126 -20.12 5.67 -8.99
C GLN A 126 -19.04 4.89 -8.23
N THR A 127 -18.61 5.41 -7.09
CA THR A 127 -17.70 4.70 -6.18
C THR A 127 -18.24 4.77 -4.75
N PHE A 128 -18.10 3.67 -4.01
CA PHE A 128 -18.49 3.60 -2.61
C PHE A 128 -17.54 2.68 -1.84
N THR A 129 -17.16 3.06 -0.62
CA THR A 129 -16.31 2.23 0.23
C THR A 129 -17.10 1.67 1.40
N SER A 130 -17.25 0.35 1.45
CA SER A 130 -17.81 -0.37 2.60
C SER A 130 -16.71 -0.71 3.61
N PHE A 131 -17.06 -0.61 4.88
CA PHE A 131 -16.19 -1.00 5.99
C PHE A 131 -16.81 -2.19 6.73
N ARG A 132 -15.95 -2.95 7.42
CA ARG A 132 -16.38 -4.09 8.27
C ARG A 132 -17.11 -5.19 7.49
N CYS A 133 -16.70 -5.44 6.25
CA CYS A 133 -17.17 -6.56 5.47
C CYS A 133 -16.55 -7.84 6.04
N ASN A 134 -17.34 -8.67 6.73
CA ASN A 134 -16.84 -9.90 7.35
C ASN A 134 -16.39 -10.88 6.26
N GLU A 135 -15.23 -11.51 6.45
CA GLU A 135 -14.69 -12.51 5.53
C GLU A 135 -15.64 -13.67 5.27
N SER A 136 -16.50 -14.05 6.23
CA SER A 136 -17.47 -15.15 6.09
C SER A 136 -18.79 -14.75 5.41
N LEU A 137 -18.97 -13.47 5.09
CA LEU A 137 -20.20 -12.97 4.48
C LEU A 137 -20.19 -13.25 2.97
N LYS A 138 -21.37 -13.52 2.39
CA LYS A 138 -21.52 -13.63 0.93
C LYS A 138 -21.32 -12.28 0.26
N LEU A 139 -20.82 -12.28 -0.97
CA LEU A 139 -20.57 -11.04 -1.70
C LEU A 139 -21.85 -10.22 -1.89
N ILE A 140 -22.93 -10.88 -2.27
CA ILE A 140 -24.26 -10.29 -2.50
C ILE A 140 -24.84 -9.62 -1.25
N GLU A 141 -24.57 -10.18 -0.07
CA GLU A 141 -25.01 -9.61 1.21
C GLU A 141 -24.16 -8.41 1.63
N ALA A 142 -22.89 -8.36 1.20
CA ALA A 142 -21.98 -7.26 1.49
C ALA A 142 -22.23 -6.03 0.62
N PHE A 143 -22.88 -6.25 -0.53
CA PHE A 143 -23.11 -5.25 -1.55
C PHE A 143 -24.09 -4.17 -1.06
N PRO A 144 -23.70 -2.89 -1.02
CA PRO A 144 -24.57 -1.82 -0.54
C PRO A 144 -25.52 -1.33 -1.64
N GLY A 145 -26.41 -2.20 -2.11
CA GLY A 145 -27.31 -1.95 -3.26
C GLY A 145 -28.08 -0.63 -3.17
N ARG A 146 -28.55 -0.23 -1.98
CA ARG A 146 -29.26 1.04 -1.74
C ARG A 146 -28.48 2.29 -2.16
N LYS A 147 -27.16 2.22 -2.22
CA LYS A 147 -26.32 3.35 -2.66
C LYS A 147 -26.27 3.46 -4.18
N PHE A 148 -26.57 2.38 -4.90
CA PHE A 148 -26.49 2.28 -6.35
C PHE A 148 -27.88 2.31 -7.03
N GLU A 149 -28.97 2.43 -6.26
CA GLU A 149 -30.37 2.46 -6.75
C GLU A 149 -30.68 3.61 -7.73
N LYS A 150 -29.92 4.71 -7.74
CA LYS A 150 -30.22 5.89 -8.59
C LYS A 150 -30.00 5.69 -10.09
N ILE A 151 -29.43 4.56 -10.50
CA ILE A 151 -29.15 4.22 -11.91
C ILE A 151 -30.18 3.20 -12.44
N GLN A 152 -31.08 2.73 -11.56
CA GLN A 152 -32.16 1.78 -11.87
C GLN A 152 -33.22 2.38 -12.81
N ASP A 153 -33.38 3.71 -12.83
CA ASP A 153 -34.41 4.42 -13.63
C ASP A 153 -34.14 4.37 -15.15
N LEU A 154 -33.08 3.68 -15.60
CA LEU A 154 -32.71 3.55 -17.01
C LEU A 154 -33.25 2.29 -17.69
N LYS A 155 -33.87 1.34 -16.96
CA LYS A 155 -34.53 0.19 -17.59
C LYS A 155 -35.84 -0.16 -16.86
N ASP A 156 -36.94 0.24 -17.48
CA ASP A 156 -38.28 -0.29 -17.24
C ASP A 156 -38.27 -1.82 -17.39
N SER A 157 -38.18 -2.54 -16.28
CA SER A 157 -38.63 -3.93 -16.19
C SER A 157 -38.82 -4.29 -14.73
N ASP A 158 -40.09 -4.29 -14.32
CA ASP A 158 -40.58 -5.14 -13.23
C ASP A 158 -40.05 -6.58 -13.46
N ASP A 159 -39.63 -7.27 -12.38
CA ASP A 159 -39.30 -8.71 -12.30
C ASP A 159 -37.84 -9.19 -12.15
N LEU A 160 -36.86 -8.35 -11.80
CA LEU A 160 -35.51 -8.86 -11.45
C LEU A 160 -35.08 -8.44 -10.04
N ASP A 161 -34.74 -9.43 -9.21
CA ASP A 161 -34.07 -9.27 -7.93
C ASP A 161 -32.99 -8.18 -8.06
N ARG A 162 -33.05 -7.15 -7.21
CA ARG A 162 -32.15 -5.97 -7.23
C ARG A 162 -30.65 -6.33 -7.26
N ASN A 163 -30.31 -7.57 -6.92
CA ASN A 163 -28.96 -8.09 -6.85
C ASN A 163 -28.52 -8.88 -8.10
N ASN A 164 -29.45 -9.28 -8.99
CA ASN A 164 -29.16 -10.08 -10.18
C ASN A 164 -28.87 -9.24 -11.43
N GLN A 165 -28.82 -7.92 -11.29
CA GLN A 165 -28.60 -7.01 -12.42
C GLN A 165 -27.12 -6.69 -12.66
N TYR A 166 -26.28 -6.83 -11.63
CA TYR A 166 -24.87 -6.47 -11.72
C TYR A 166 -23.98 -7.71 -11.81
N TYR A 167 -23.06 -7.69 -12.77
CA TYR A 167 -21.90 -8.57 -12.76
C TYR A 167 -20.83 -8.00 -11.83
N PHE A 168 -20.34 -8.84 -10.93
CA PHE A 168 -19.28 -8.50 -10.01
C PHE A 168 -17.92 -8.93 -10.59
N PHE A 169 -16.92 -8.06 -10.46
CA PHE A 169 -15.56 -8.38 -10.85
C PHE A 169 -14.57 -7.92 -9.78
N ILE A 170 -13.48 -8.67 -9.57
CA ILE A 170 -12.35 -8.21 -8.74
C ILE A 170 -11.15 -7.90 -9.60
N ARG A 171 -10.42 -6.84 -9.24
CA ARG A 171 -9.14 -6.55 -9.85
C ARG A 171 -8.00 -7.24 -9.12
N ASP A 172 -7.22 -7.98 -9.88
CA ASP A 172 -5.95 -8.53 -9.42
C ASP A 172 -4.81 -7.60 -9.85
N TYR A 173 -3.90 -7.33 -8.92
CA TYR A 173 -2.70 -6.50 -9.12
C TYR A 173 -1.42 -7.33 -9.11
N SER A 174 -1.53 -8.64 -9.39
CA SER A 174 -0.39 -9.55 -9.58
C SER A 174 0.44 -9.13 -10.79
N THR A 175 -0.24 -8.85 -11.90
CA THR A 175 0.33 -8.34 -13.15
C THR A 175 0.07 -6.83 -13.31
N ASN A 176 0.80 -6.19 -14.23
CA ASN A 176 0.57 -4.78 -14.58
C ASN A 176 -0.65 -4.60 -15.51
N ASP A 177 -1.18 -5.71 -16.02
CA ASP A 177 -2.31 -5.68 -16.93
C ASP A 177 -3.60 -5.31 -16.19
N LYS A 178 -4.54 -4.74 -16.93
CA LYS A 178 -5.88 -4.44 -16.43
C LYS A 178 -6.72 -5.72 -16.45
N THR A 179 -6.40 -6.68 -15.58
CA THR A 179 -7.13 -7.95 -15.47
C THR A 179 -8.25 -7.87 -14.45
N LEU A 180 -9.45 -8.28 -14.84
CA LEU A 180 -10.62 -8.43 -13.99
C LEU A 180 -11.04 -9.89 -13.96
N PHE A 181 -11.32 -10.42 -12.77
CA PHE A 181 -11.89 -11.76 -12.61
C PHE A 181 -13.37 -11.63 -12.32
N LYS A 182 -14.20 -12.34 -13.09
CA LYS A 182 -15.63 -12.41 -12.82
C LYS A 182 -15.85 -13.15 -11.50
N LEU A 183 -16.76 -12.62 -10.68
CA LEU A 183 -17.12 -13.19 -9.39
C LEU A 183 -18.54 -13.71 -9.40
N ASP A 184 -18.77 -14.75 -8.60
CA ASP A 184 -20.10 -15.19 -8.21
C ASP A 184 -20.58 -14.44 -6.95
N GLY A 185 -21.83 -13.97 -6.97
CA GLY A 185 -22.44 -13.22 -5.88
C GLY A 185 -22.70 -14.07 -4.64
N GLU A 186 -22.89 -15.38 -4.81
CA GLU A 186 -23.14 -16.33 -3.73
C GLU A 186 -21.85 -16.76 -3.01
N SER A 187 -20.69 -16.48 -3.62
CA SER A 187 -19.39 -16.78 -3.04
C SER A 187 -19.07 -15.89 -1.84
N VAL A 188 -18.32 -16.45 -0.91
CA VAL A 188 -17.92 -15.78 0.33
C VAL A 188 -16.72 -14.86 0.07
N ILE A 189 -16.67 -13.71 0.76
CA ILE A 189 -15.59 -12.71 0.57
C ILE A 189 -14.21 -13.35 0.75
N ALA A 190 -14.04 -14.23 1.74
CA ALA A 190 -12.78 -14.92 2.00
C ALA A 190 -12.27 -15.67 0.76
N ASP A 191 -13.14 -16.37 0.03
CA ASP A 191 -12.76 -17.17 -1.13
C ASP A 191 -12.48 -16.27 -2.34
N ILE A 192 -13.26 -15.21 -2.52
CA ILE A 192 -13.11 -14.24 -3.61
C ILE A 192 -11.74 -13.53 -3.57
N VAL A 193 -11.27 -13.18 -2.36
CA VAL A 193 -10.00 -12.46 -2.19
C VAL A 193 -8.80 -13.40 -2.07
N LYS A 194 -9.03 -14.70 -1.87
CA LYS A 194 -7.98 -15.70 -1.70
C LYS A 194 -7.17 -15.82 -2.98
N ASN A 195 -5.85 -15.90 -2.84
CA ASN A 195 -4.89 -15.98 -3.94
C ASN A 195 -4.94 -14.79 -4.93
N LYS A 196 -5.67 -13.72 -4.61
CA LYS A 196 -5.67 -12.47 -5.38
C LYS A 196 -4.72 -11.46 -4.75
N THR A 197 -4.18 -10.56 -5.58
CA THR A 197 -3.34 -9.45 -5.14
C THR A 197 -4.12 -8.16 -5.13
N VAL A 198 -4.20 -7.50 -3.98
CA VAL A 198 -4.93 -6.24 -3.79
C VAL A 198 -3.99 -5.12 -3.38
N LEU A 199 -4.29 -3.89 -3.82
CA LEU A 199 -3.63 -2.68 -3.33
C LEU A 199 -4.36 -2.19 -2.08
N GLU A 200 -3.72 -2.26 -0.91
CA GLU A 200 -4.28 -1.99 0.44
C GLU A 200 -5.45 -2.88 0.88
N PHE A 201 -6.52 -2.92 0.08
CA PHE A 201 -7.74 -3.68 0.29
C PHE A 201 -8.46 -3.93 -1.06
N PRO A 202 -9.40 -4.89 -1.15
CA PRO A 202 -10.05 -5.26 -2.41
C PRO A 202 -10.84 -4.13 -3.09
N THR A 203 -10.78 -4.07 -4.42
CA THR A 203 -11.67 -3.27 -5.28
C THR A 203 -12.55 -4.20 -6.10
N ILE A 204 -13.86 -4.03 -5.98
CA ILE A 204 -14.88 -4.78 -6.68
C ILE A 204 -15.56 -3.85 -7.68
N TYR A 205 -15.53 -4.24 -8.94
CA TYR A 205 -16.19 -3.56 -10.03
C TYR A 205 -17.57 -4.15 -10.25
N LEU A 206 -18.53 -3.28 -10.56
CA LEU A 206 -19.90 -3.60 -10.87
C LEU A 206 -20.15 -3.15 -12.30
N SER A 207 -20.75 -4.00 -13.13
CA SER A 207 -21.19 -3.61 -14.46
C SER A 207 -22.52 -4.28 -14.80
N LEU A 208 -23.33 -3.60 -15.62
CA LEU A 208 -24.55 -4.18 -16.20
C LEU A 208 -24.22 -5.13 -17.35
N ASP A 209 -23.03 -4.98 -17.94
CA ASP A 209 -22.57 -5.79 -19.05
C ASP A 209 -21.52 -6.80 -18.59
N THR A 210 -21.44 -7.94 -19.30
CA THR A 210 -20.43 -8.96 -19.06
C THR A 210 -19.05 -8.56 -19.58
N THR A 211 -18.98 -7.54 -20.43
CA THR A 211 -17.79 -7.08 -21.14
C THR A 211 -17.53 -5.61 -20.83
N ILE A 212 -16.29 -5.28 -20.52
CA ILE A 212 -15.87 -3.92 -20.14
C ILE A 212 -14.66 -3.56 -21.01
N ASP A 213 -14.71 -2.42 -21.67
CA ASP A 213 -13.65 -1.99 -22.57
C ASP A 213 -12.33 -1.71 -21.81
N GLY A 214 -11.20 -2.13 -22.36
CA GLY A 214 -9.88 -1.88 -21.78
C GLY A 214 -9.56 -2.69 -20.51
N TYR A 215 -10.38 -3.68 -20.16
CA TYR A 215 -10.03 -4.74 -19.19
C TYR A 215 -10.03 -6.11 -19.87
N LYS A 216 -9.07 -6.96 -19.50
CA LYS A 216 -9.09 -8.39 -19.84
C LYS A 216 -9.90 -9.11 -18.76
N ILE A 217 -11.08 -9.60 -19.13
CA ILE A 217 -11.95 -10.36 -18.22
C ILE A 217 -11.55 -11.83 -18.29
N LEU A 218 -11.15 -12.40 -17.16
CA LEU A 218 -10.81 -13.81 -16.99
C LEU A 218 -11.95 -14.50 -16.23
N GLY A 219 -12.36 -15.67 -16.72
CA GLY A 219 -13.32 -16.55 -16.03
C GLY A 219 -12.64 -17.49 -15.03
N ASP A 220 -13.42 -18.00 -14.07
CA ASP A 220 -13.01 -19.11 -13.20
C ASP A 220 -12.83 -20.37 -14.06
N GLY A 221 -11.63 -20.56 -14.61
CA GLY A 221 -11.32 -21.72 -15.44
C GLY A 221 -10.09 -21.60 -16.35
N GLU A 222 -9.52 -20.40 -16.50
CA GLU A 222 -8.18 -20.29 -17.11
C GLU A 222 -7.13 -20.35 -16.01
N ASP A 223 -6.73 -21.58 -15.68
CA ASP A 223 -5.50 -21.82 -14.94
C ASP A 223 -4.35 -21.09 -15.64
N HIS A 224 -3.59 -20.31 -14.88
CA HIS A 224 -2.32 -19.75 -15.32
C HIS A 224 -1.34 -20.92 -15.57
N GLU A 225 -1.44 -21.56 -16.72
CA GLU A 225 -0.27 -22.19 -17.31
C GLU A 225 0.72 -21.07 -17.61
N ASN A 226 1.76 -21.00 -16.79
CA ASN A 226 2.92 -20.17 -17.04
C ASN A 226 3.50 -20.54 -18.41
N GLU A 227 3.23 -19.73 -19.44
CA GLU A 227 4.02 -19.72 -20.67
C GLU A 227 5.46 -19.29 -20.32
N THR A 228 6.23 -20.25 -19.83
CA THR A 228 7.68 -20.20 -19.87
C THR A 228 8.07 -20.40 -21.32
N LYS A 229 8.29 -19.28 -22.03
CA LYS A 229 8.98 -19.28 -23.32
C LYS A 229 10.37 -19.88 -23.12
N SER A 230 10.44 -21.19 -23.36
CA SER A 230 11.66 -21.98 -23.41
C SER A 230 12.39 -21.64 -24.70
N ASN A 231 13.25 -20.62 -24.66
CA ASN A 231 14.25 -20.42 -25.69
C ASN A 231 15.33 -21.50 -25.51
N ASN A 232 15.15 -22.60 -26.23
CA ASN A 232 16.20 -23.57 -26.50
C ASN A 232 17.30 -22.90 -27.33
N ASN A 233 18.38 -22.49 -26.67
CA ASN A 233 19.69 -22.46 -27.31
C ASN A 233 20.60 -23.43 -26.57
N SER A 234 20.73 -24.60 -27.19
CA SER A 234 21.73 -25.61 -26.92
C SER A 234 23.10 -25.10 -27.39
N SER A 235 24.02 -24.94 -26.46
CA SER A 235 25.44 -25.06 -26.75
C SER A 235 26.15 -25.64 -25.54
N SER A 236 26.59 -26.88 -25.73
CA SER A 236 27.48 -27.65 -24.88
C SER A 236 28.78 -26.91 -24.58
N SER A 237 29.29 -27.02 -23.36
CA SER A 237 30.59 -27.67 -23.10
C SER A 237 31.07 -27.50 -21.66
N SER A 238 31.62 -28.61 -21.18
CA SER A 238 32.67 -28.77 -20.16
C SER A 238 32.46 -28.20 -18.75
N SER A 239 32.13 -29.15 -17.89
CA SER A 239 32.54 -29.25 -16.49
C SER A 239 34.02 -28.91 -16.23
N SER A 240 34.26 -28.08 -15.21
CA SER A 240 35.46 -28.18 -14.38
C SER A 240 35.11 -27.79 -12.93
N ASN A 241 35.08 -28.81 -12.08
CA ASN A 241 35.11 -28.69 -10.62
C ASN A 241 36.42 -28.01 -10.22
N SER A 242 36.33 -26.99 -9.38
CA SER A 242 37.44 -26.55 -8.54
C SER A 242 36.89 -26.12 -7.19
N SER A 243 36.89 -27.08 -6.27
CA SER A 243 36.85 -26.89 -4.83
C SER A 243 38.04 -26.02 -4.41
N ASN A 244 37.78 -24.88 -3.78
CA ASN A 244 38.79 -24.20 -2.97
C ASN A 244 38.20 -23.93 -1.58
N SER A 245 38.61 -24.80 -0.66
CA SER A 245 38.65 -24.55 0.77
C SER A 245 39.77 -23.56 1.07
N SER A 246 39.46 -22.46 1.74
CA SER A 246 40.49 -21.68 2.44
C SER A 246 39.95 -21.30 3.82
N SER A 247 40.64 -21.88 4.79
CA SER A 247 40.55 -21.74 6.24
C SER A 247 41.11 -20.42 6.75
N SER A 248 40.64 -20.04 7.95
CA SER A 248 41.34 -19.21 8.95
C SER A 248 41.47 -17.72 8.59
N SER A 249 41.37 -16.73 9.48
CA SER A 249 41.63 -16.73 10.92
C SER A 249 40.87 -15.59 11.60
N SER A 250 40.52 -15.83 12.85
CA SER A 250 40.03 -14.85 13.82
C SER A 250 41.16 -13.89 14.20
N GLU A 251 40.90 -12.58 14.21
CA GLU A 251 41.67 -11.62 15.02
C GLU A 251 40.68 -10.65 15.67
N GLU A 252 40.48 -10.88 16.97
CA GLU A 252 39.90 -9.96 17.93
C GLU A 252 40.93 -8.85 18.17
N SER A 253 40.52 -7.59 18.10
CA SER A 253 41.31 -6.48 18.62
C SER A 253 40.40 -5.55 19.39
N ASP A 254 40.41 -5.75 20.70
CA ASP A 254 39.95 -4.81 21.71
C ASP A 254 40.81 -3.54 21.65
N THR A 255 40.16 -2.40 21.50
CA THR A 255 40.74 -1.11 21.91
C THR A 255 39.70 -0.39 22.76
N ASP A 256 39.89 -0.52 24.07
CA ASP A 256 39.42 0.39 25.10
C ASP A 256 40.02 1.77 24.83
N ASP A 257 39.19 2.78 24.59
CA ASP A 257 39.57 4.17 24.80
C ASP A 257 38.65 4.80 25.82
N ASN A 258 39.23 4.87 27.01
CA ASN A 258 38.74 5.42 28.24
C ASN A 258 39.07 6.92 28.24
N VAL A 259 38.10 7.79 27.91
CA VAL A 259 38.25 9.23 28.13
C VAL A 259 37.19 9.67 29.14
N ASN A 260 37.65 9.71 30.39
CA ASN A 260 37.11 10.56 31.44
C ASN A 260 36.99 11.99 30.92
N ASN A 261 35.78 12.54 30.94
CA ASN A 261 35.62 13.97 31.13
C ASN A 261 34.56 14.18 32.21
N SER A 262 35.07 14.52 33.38
CA SER A 262 34.38 15.03 34.55
C SER A 262 33.90 16.45 34.27
N GLU A 263 32.59 16.63 34.20
CA GLU A 263 31.96 17.93 34.50
C GLU A 263 30.87 17.69 35.53
N GLU A 264 31.16 18.21 36.72
CA GLU A 264 30.28 18.34 37.86
C GLU A 264 29.21 19.38 37.49
N ASP A 265 27.93 19.01 37.58
CA ASP A 265 26.85 20.00 37.66
C ASP A 265 25.87 19.61 38.76
N ILE A 266 25.65 20.60 39.60
CA ILE A 266 25.15 20.53 40.96
C ILE A 266 23.62 20.39 40.97
N ASP A 267 23.17 19.51 41.85
CA ASP A 267 21.80 19.21 42.24
C ASP A 267 21.19 20.37 43.05
N GLU A 268 20.12 20.98 42.53
CA GLU A 268 19.15 21.71 43.36
C GLU A 268 17.72 21.40 42.88
N GLY A 269 17.09 20.42 43.54
CA GLY A 269 15.66 20.19 43.47
C GLY A 269 14.87 21.26 44.25
N PRO A 270 13.70 21.71 43.77
CA PRO A 270 12.86 22.62 44.54
C PRO A 270 12.10 21.86 45.63
N THR A 271 12.28 22.33 46.86
CA THR A 271 11.57 21.91 48.07
C THR A 271 10.08 22.23 48.02
N GLU A 272 9.26 21.25 48.39
CA GLU A 272 7.87 21.43 48.77
C GLU A 272 7.78 22.22 50.08
N GLU A 273 7.00 23.31 50.09
CA GLU A 273 6.51 23.90 51.32
C GLU A 273 4.98 24.03 51.24
N SER A 274 4.31 23.18 52.01
CA SER A 274 2.91 23.39 52.41
C SER A 274 2.90 24.29 53.64
N ALA A 275 2.18 25.40 53.61
CA ALA A 275 1.30 25.81 54.71
C ALA A 275 0.51 27.09 54.41
N LYS A 276 -0.80 26.95 54.68
CA LYS A 276 -1.79 27.95 55.12
C LYS A 276 -2.51 28.80 54.07
#